data_AF-A0A7C5VXA2-F1
#
_entry.id   AF-A0A7C5VXA2-F1
#
_cell.length_a   1.000
_cell.length_b   1.000
_cell.length_c   1.000
_cell.angle_alpha   90.00
_cell.angle_beta   90.00
_cell.angle_gamma   90.00
#
_symmetry.space_group_name_H-M   'P 1'
#
loop_
_entity.id
_entity.type
_entity.pdbx_description
1 polymer ?
#
loop_
_entity_poly.entity_id
_entity_poly.type
_entity_poly.pdbx_seq_one_letter_code
_entity_poly.pdbx_strand_id
1 'polypeptide(L)'
;VAGTYFYHTHVGLQLDRGLYGALIVEPRQETLSYDREVTLVLDDWLDGIAGTPEDALRQLVGAGHDSHGMGHGTLPLIPGMNTMPGMGTISGMGTMPGMPGWSPPEVTPDLVYPLYLINGRSVDAPFEFAGKRGELLRLRLINAASATIFRVALVGHRLRLVQVDGQPIEPLEGNALRIGMGERYDVLVQLDNPGVWPLVAWAEGTNATALAVLRYEGSGGSLSPITTRPAELAGELLHGLRVRSANTDSAPFTPDLELPVILSGGMGQYVWTIDGQAYPNAEPIHVKLGQRVRFRLQNMTMMPHPMHLHGHFFRVGQSPQGALRDTVLIDPMQEVMIDWEADNPGQWAFHCHHLYHQETGMMRIIEIG
;
A
#
# COMPACT_ATOMS: atom_id res chain seq x y z
N VAL A 1 15.45 9.49 -8.74
CA VAL A 1 14.46 9.79 -9.81
C VAL A 1 13.55 10.90 -9.30
N ALA A 2 12.97 11.73 -10.16
CA ALA A 2 11.99 12.73 -9.73
C ALA A 2 10.62 12.07 -9.54
N GLY A 3 9.89 12.43 -8.49
CA GLY A 3 8.61 11.81 -8.18
C GLY A 3 8.17 11.98 -6.73
N THR A 4 7.17 11.17 -6.36
CA THR A 4 6.54 11.16 -5.04
C THR A 4 7.23 10.14 -4.11
N TYR A 5 7.82 10.65 -3.04
CA TYR A 5 8.45 9.89 -1.98
C TYR A 5 7.89 10.32 -0.62
N PHE A 6 8.34 9.66 0.42
CA PHE A 6 8.12 10.07 1.80
C PHE A 6 9.32 9.64 2.64
N TYR A 7 9.51 10.28 3.79
CA TYR A 7 10.46 9.84 4.80
C TYR A 7 9.69 9.37 6.02
N HIS A 8 10.27 8.40 6.73
CA HIS A 8 9.76 7.96 8.02
C HIS A 8 10.89 7.42 8.89
N THR A 9 10.63 7.36 10.19
CA THR A 9 11.50 6.66 11.13
C THR A 9 11.57 5.15 10.83
N HIS A 10 12.74 4.55 11.04
CA HIS A 10 12.96 3.11 10.91
C HIS A 10 13.36 2.51 12.28
N VAL A 11 12.76 3.03 13.35
CA VAL A 11 13.06 2.64 14.73
C VAL A 11 11.78 2.24 15.45
N GLY A 12 11.63 0.93 15.71
CA GLY A 12 10.49 0.39 16.43
C GLY A 12 9.15 0.80 15.83
N LEU A 13 8.17 1.03 16.70
CA LEU A 13 6.81 1.42 16.30
C LEU A 13 6.62 2.94 16.17
N GLN A 14 7.70 3.71 16.00
CA GLN A 14 7.60 5.17 15.94
C GLN A 14 6.88 5.70 14.69
N LEU A 15 6.82 4.92 13.60
CA LEU A 15 6.04 5.27 12.41
C LEU A 15 4.56 5.49 12.80
N ASP A 16 4.02 4.59 13.63
CA ASP A 16 2.65 4.60 14.15
C ASP A 16 2.38 5.68 15.21
N ARG A 17 3.38 6.55 15.43
CA ARG A 17 3.29 7.77 16.26
C ARG A 17 3.35 9.04 15.41
N GLY A 18 3.27 8.91 14.08
CA GLY A 18 3.26 10.05 13.16
C GLY A 18 4.63 10.58 12.75
N LEU A 19 5.72 9.84 12.97
CA LEU A 19 7.07 10.25 12.58
C LEU A 19 7.37 9.93 11.11
N TYR A 20 6.64 10.60 10.22
CA TYR A 20 6.78 10.52 8.77
C TYR A 20 6.46 11.88 8.11
N GLY A 21 6.72 12.00 6.81
CA GLY A 21 6.30 13.15 6.02
C GLY A 21 6.52 12.97 4.52
N ALA A 22 5.75 13.70 3.71
CA ALA A 22 5.88 13.67 2.27
C ALA A 22 7.23 14.28 1.82
N LEU A 23 7.83 13.67 0.80
CA LEU A 23 9.05 14.16 0.14
C LEU A 23 8.82 14.17 -1.37
N ILE A 24 8.67 15.35 -1.96
CA ILE A 24 8.50 15.48 -3.40
C ILE A 24 9.82 15.91 -4.03
N VAL A 25 10.29 15.13 -5.00
CA VAL A 25 11.47 15.47 -5.80
C VAL A 25 10.97 15.94 -7.15
N GLU A 26 11.00 17.25 -7.40
CA GLU A 26 10.52 17.81 -8.66
C GLU A 26 11.45 17.46 -9.84
N PRO A 27 10.89 17.15 -11.02
CA PRO A 27 11.70 16.92 -12.21
C PRO A 27 12.31 18.24 -12.68
N ARG A 28 13.54 18.17 -13.22
CA ARG A 28 14.14 19.34 -13.89
C ARG A 28 13.30 19.82 -15.08
N GLN A 29 12.59 18.91 -15.72
CA GLN A 29 11.65 19.17 -16.80
C GLN A 29 10.40 18.32 -16.57
N GLU A 30 9.26 18.98 -16.30
CA GLU A 30 7.98 18.30 -16.13
C GLU A 30 7.44 17.86 -17.49
N THR A 31 7.08 16.58 -17.58
CA THR A 31 6.55 15.95 -18.79
C THR A 31 5.05 15.69 -18.70
N LEU A 32 4.49 15.68 -17.50
CA LEU A 32 3.06 15.58 -17.27
C LEU A 32 2.40 16.95 -17.45
N SER A 33 1.25 16.99 -18.09
CA SER A 33 0.41 18.18 -18.15
C SER A 33 -0.64 18.11 -17.04
N TYR A 34 -0.70 19.13 -16.20
CA TYR A 34 -1.72 19.32 -15.17
C TYR A 34 -1.77 20.80 -14.78
N ASP A 35 -2.93 21.25 -14.30
CA ASP A 35 -3.15 22.65 -13.91
C ASP A 35 -2.94 22.86 -12.41
N ARG A 36 -3.16 21.80 -11.62
CA ARG A 36 -3.11 21.84 -10.16
C ARG A 36 -2.58 20.53 -9.61
N GLU A 37 -1.90 20.60 -8.48
CA GLU A 37 -1.38 19.45 -7.75
C GLU A 37 -1.81 19.50 -6.28
N VAL A 38 -2.15 18.34 -5.72
CA VAL A 38 -2.44 18.16 -4.29
C VAL A 38 -1.76 16.88 -3.79
N THR A 39 -1.03 16.97 -2.68
CA THR A 39 -0.46 15.83 -1.98
C THR A 39 -1.38 15.36 -0.86
N LEU A 40 -1.65 14.07 -0.82
CA LEU A 40 -2.56 13.41 0.11
C LEU A 40 -1.82 12.25 0.78
N VAL A 41 -1.58 12.38 2.08
CA VAL A 41 -0.96 11.35 2.92
C VAL A 41 -2.06 10.63 3.68
N LEU A 42 -2.19 9.32 3.44
CA LEU A 42 -3.10 8.42 4.13
C LEU A 42 -2.40 7.85 5.36
N ASP A 43 -3.14 7.72 6.45
CA ASP A 43 -2.62 7.23 7.71
C ASP A 43 -3.69 6.48 8.53
N ASP A 44 -3.24 5.62 9.44
CA ASP A 44 -4.02 4.97 10.48
C ASP A 44 -3.51 5.43 11.85
N TRP A 45 -4.42 5.65 12.81
CA TRP A 45 -4.03 6.30 14.08
C TRP A 45 -4.72 5.68 15.28
N LEU A 46 -3.92 5.21 16.24
CA LEU A 46 -4.42 4.71 17.53
C LEU A 46 -3.80 5.43 18.73
N ASP A 47 -2.62 6.03 18.58
CA ASP A 47 -1.82 6.54 19.71
C ASP A 47 -2.56 7.66 20.43
N GLY A 48 -2.80 7.47 21.72
CA GLY A 48 -3.56 8.41 22.55
C GLY A 48 -5.09 8.37 22.35
N ILE A 49 -5.62 7.48 21.50
CA ILE A 49 -7.06 7.27 21.30
C ILE A 49 -7.51 5.94 21.92
N ALA A 50 -6.95 4.83 21.45
CA ALA A 50 -7.32 3.48 21.89
C ALA A 50 -6.17 2.72 22.59
N GLY A 51 -5.02 3.37 22.76
CA GLY A 51 -3.83 2.80 23.39
C GLY A 51 -2.56 3.41 22.82
N THR A 52 -1.47 2.66 22.92
CA THR A 52 -0.20 2.93 22.24
C THR A 52 0.12 1.84 21.22
N PRO A 53 1.00 2.09 20.22
CA PRO A 53 1.44 1.05 19.29
C PRO A 53 2.02 -0.18 20.01
N GLU A 54 2.72 0.03 21.13
CA GLU A 54 3.28 -1.05 21.95
C GLU A 54 2.20 -1.83 22.72
N ASP A 55 1.06 -1.21 23.07
CA ASP A 55 -0.10 -1.94 23.59
C ASP A 55 -0.70 -2.84 22.50
N ALA A 56 -0.89 -2.30 21.29
CA ALA A 56 -1.42 -3.04 20.15
C ALA A 56 -0.53 -4.24 19.78
N LEU A 57 0.79 -4.02 19.69
CA LEU A 57 1.74 -5.10 19.43
C LEU A 57 1.70 -6.19 20.52
N ARG A 58 1.66 -5.80 21.80
CA ARG A 58 1.54 -6.77 22.90
C ARG A 58 0.25 -7.58 22.82
N GLN A 59 -0.86 -6.99 22.41
CA GLN A 59 -2.12 -7.71 22.22
C GLN A 59 -2.02 -8.71 21.08
N LEU A 60 -1.42 -8.34 19.95
CA LEU A 60 -1.22 -9.20 18.80
C LEU A 60 -0.35 -10.42 19.15
N VAL A 61 0.77 -10.19 19.83
CA VAL A 61 1.67 -11.27 20.29
C VAL A 61 1.01 -12.12 21.39
N GLY A 62 0.29 -11.49 22.32
CA GLY A 62 -0.37 -12.16 23.44
C GLY A 62 -1.53 -13.07 23.01
N ALA A 63 -2.37 -12.61 22.08
CA ALA A 63 -3.48 -13.39 21.52
C ALA A 63 -3.00 -14.70 20.87
N GLY A 64 -1.77 -14.70 20.34
CA GLY A 64 -1.13 -15.89 19.84
C GLY A 64 -0.84 -16.96 20.91
N HIS A 65 -0.36 -16.54 22.10
CA HIS A 65 0.02 -17.45 23.18
C HIS A 65 -1.18 -18.15 23.84
N ASP A 66 -2.34 -17.49 23.89
CA ASP A 66 -3.56 -18.03 24.50
C ASP A 66 -4.33 -18.99 23.56
N SER A 67 -3.92 -19.09 22.29
CA SER A 67 -4.59 -19.92 21.27
C SER A 67 -4.39 -21.44 21.40
N HIS A 68 -3.74 -21.91 22.48
CA HIS A 68 -3.72 -23.33 22.87
C HIS A 68 -5.00 -23.82 23.57
N GLY A 69 -6.06 -23.01 23.66
CA GLY A 69 -7.34 -23.43 24.23
C GLY A 69 -8.54 -22.74 23.62
N MET A 70 -9.16 -23.41 22.63
CA MET A 70 -10.52 -23.16 22.13
C MET A 70 -10.76 -21.84 21.37
N GLY A 71 -11.64 -21.93 20.37
CA GLY A 71 -11.82 -20.90 19.36
C GLY A 71 -12.49 -19.60 19.82
N HIS A 72 -12.30 -18.58 18.99
CA HIS A 72 -13.04 -17.31 18.93
C HIS A 72 -12.92 -16.38 20.13
N GLY A 73 -11.78 -15.70 20.25
CA GLY A 73 -11.63 -14.46 21.00
C GLY A 73 -11.74 -13.24 20.09
N THR A 74 -12.95 -12.70 19.93
CA THR A 74 -13.14 -11.32 19.44
C THR A 74 -12.77 -10.35 20.55
N LEU A 75 -11.79 -9.47 20.32
CA LEU A 75 -11.52 -8.34 21.23
C LEU A 75 -12.70 -7.34 21.18
N PRO A 76 -13.15 -6.76 22.31
CA PRO A 76 -14.26 -5.81 22.31
C PRO A 76 -13.75 -4.38 22.11
N LEU A 77 -14.35 -3.61 21.19
CA LEU A 77 -14.86 -2.25 21.49
C LEU A 77 -15.69 -1.57 20.38
N ILE A 78 -16.78 -2.17 19.85
CA ILE A 78 -18.01 -1.45 19.40
C ILE A 78 -19.22 -2.41 19.51
N PRO A 79 -20.36 -2.03 20.14
CA PRO A 79 -21.57 -2.85 20.13
C PRO A 79 -22.23 -2.81 18.74
N GLY A 80 -22.25 -3.92 18.01
CA GLY A 80 -23.02 -4.04 16.77
C GLY A 80 -22.61 -5.06 15.71
N MET A 81 -21.49 -5.78 15.85
CA MET A 81 -21.03 -6.72 14.82
C MET A 81 -20.91 -8.15 15.35
N ASN A 82 -22.04 -8.86 15.39
CA ASN A 82 -22.09 -10.31 15.54
C ASN A 82 -22.24 -10.96 14.17
N THR A 83 -21.14 -11.11 13.43
CA THR A 83 -20.98 -12.22 12.49
C THR A 83 -19.50 -12.50 12.33
N MET A 84 -19.10 -13.70 12.71
CA MET A 84 -17.81 -14.24 12.29
C MET A 84 -17.81 -14.33 10.76
N PRO A 85 -16.72 -13.98 10.07
CA PRO A 85 -16.61 -14.31 8.65
C PRO A 85 -16.48 -15.82 8.57
N GLY A 86 -17.61 -16.48 8.34
CA GLY A 86 -17.60 -17.84 7.82
C GLY A 86 -16.75 -17.84 6.57
N MET A 87 -15.82 -18.79 6.53
CA MET A 87 -15.01 -19.23 5.40
C MET A 87 -15.66 -18.85 4.07
N GLY A 88 -15.36 -17.63 3.59
CA GLY A 88 -15.86 -17.14 2.34
C GLY A 88 -15.28 -18.05 1.28
N THR A 89 -16.15 -18.78 0.58
CA THR A 89 -15.78 -19.49 -0.64
C THR A 89 -14.92 -18.54 -1.49
N ILE A 90 -13.70 -18.94 -1.83
CA ILE A 90 -12.92 -18.28 -2.88
C ILE A 90 -13.67 -18.57 -4.19
N SER A 91 -14.77 -17.84 -4.40
CA SER A 91 -15.55 -17.87 -5.61
C SER A 91 -14.86 -16.92 -6.58
N GLY A 92 -13.85 -17.43 -7.26
CA GLY A 92 -12.99 -16.64 -8.13
C GLY A 92 -12.02 -17.44 -8.99
N MET A 93 -12.38 -18.67 -9.39
CA MET A 93 -11.73 -19.28 -10.56
C MET A 93 -12.22 -18.52 -11.81
N GLY A 94 -11.50 -17.46 -12.19
CA GLY A 94 -11.91 -16.66 -13.36
C GLY A 94 -10.81 -15.87 -14.04
N THR A 95 -9.85 -15.30 -13.31
CA THR A 95 -8.80 -14.45 -13.90
C THR A 95 -7.52 -14.52 -13.07
N MET A 96 -6.37 -14.55 -13.75
CA MET A 96 -5.05 -14.55 -13.08
C MET A 96 -4.76 -13.16 -12.49
N PRO A 97 -4.03 -13.06 -11.35
CA PRO A 97 -3.60 -11.79 -10.80
C PRO A 97 -2.95 -10.89 -11.86
N GLY A 98 -3.33 -9.61 -11.88
CA GLY A 98 -2.83 -8.62 -12.85
C GLY A 98 -3.56 -8.59 -14.21
N MET A 99 -4.51 -9.48 -14.48
CA MET A 99 -5.32 -9.44 -15.72
C MET A 99 -6.47 -8.42 -15.62
N PRO A 100 -6.89 -7.79 -16.74
CA PRO A 100 -8.08 -6.92 -16.75
C PRO A 100 -9.32 -7.64 -16.18
N GLY A 101 -10.04 -6.96 -15.30
CA GLY A 101 -11.24 -7.50 -14.64
C GLY A 101 -10.97 -8.39 -13.42
N TRP A 102 -9.71 -8.68 -13.08
CA TRP A 102 -9.36 -9.25 -11.78
C TRP A 102 -9.29 -8.15 -10.71
N SER A 103 -9.87 -8.43 -9.55
CA SER A 103 -9.75 -7.61 -8.35
C SER A 103 -9.40 -8.52 -7.18
N PRO A 104 -8.36 -8.22 -6.38
CA PRO A 104 -8.07 -8.99 -5.17
C PRO A 104 -9.24 -8.88 -4.19
N PRO A 105 -9.57 -9.96 -3.46
CA PRO A 105 -10.49 -9.88 -2.35
C PRO A 105 -9.90 -8.97 -1.25
N GLU A 106 -10.76 -8.33 -0.49
CA GLU A 106 -10.31 -7.60 0.70
C GLU A 106 -9.93 -8.59 1.80
N VAL A 107 -8.86 -8.27 2.52
CA VAL A 107 -8.38 -9.04 3.66
C VAL A 107 -8.66 -8.25 4.92
N THR A 108 -9.23 -8.89 5.93
CA THR A 108 -9.39 -8.29 7.26
C THR A 108 -8.01 -7.94 7.82
N PRO A 109 -7.77 -6.69 8.29
CA PRO A 109 -6.47 -6.31 8.82
C PRO A 109 -6.22 -6.96 10.19
N ASP A 110 -4.94 -7.12 10.54
CA ASP A 110 -4.53 -7.64 11.86
C ASP A 110 -4.95 -6.73 13.00
N LEU A 111 -4.94 -5.42 12.71
CA LEU A 111 -5.28 -4.36 13.62
C LEU A 111 -6.30 -3.44 12.96
N VAL A 112 -7.44 -3.24 13.64
CA VAL A 112 -8.45 -2.25 13.23
C VAL A 112 -8.21 -0.99 14.05
N TYR A 113 -7.90 0.11 13.37
CA TYR A 113 -7.64 1.38 14.02
C TYR A 113 -8.93 2.11 14.37
N PRO A 114 -8.93 2.89 15.48
CA PRO A 114 -10.06 3.72 15.85
C PRO A 114 -10.21 4.94 14.92
N LEU A 115 -9.15 5.33 14.21
CA LEU A 115 -9.11 6.52 13.38
C LEU A 115 -8.27 6.30 12.12
N TYR A 116 -8.76 6.80 10.99
CA TYR A 116 -8.05 6.85 9.71
C TYR A 116 -8.05 8.29 9.20
N LEU A 117 -6.94 8.73 8.63
CA LEU A 117 -6.66 10.13 8.36
C LEU A 117 -6.25 10.38 6.91
N ILE A 118 -6.59 11.55 6.39
CA ILE A 118 -5.94 12.13 5.20
C ILE A 118 -5.34 13.47 5.60
N ASN A 119 -4.03 13.65 5.39
CA ASN A 119 -3.29 14.85 5.79
C ASN A 119 -3.50 15.22 7.28
N GLY A 120 -3.54 14.22 8.16
CA GLY A 120 -3.75 14.40 9.60
C GLY A 120 -5.16 14.84 10.00
N ARG A 121 -6.15 14.71 9.10
CA ARG A 121 -7.54 15.12 9.32
C ARG A 121 -8.49 13.93 9.38
N SER A 122 -9.40 13.94 10.36
CA SER A 122 -10.46 12.94 10.52
C SER A 122 -11.65 13.23 9.60
N VAL A 123 -12.58 12.27 9.53
CA VAL A 123 -13.83 12.42 8.78
C VAL A 123 -14.74 13.54 9.29
N ASP A 124 -14.60 13.95 10.56
CA ASP A 124 -15.40 15.02 11.16
C ASP A 124 -14.90 16.42 10.76
N ALA A 125 -13.63 16.53 10.37
CA ALA A 125 -13.00 17.77 9.96
C ALA A 125 -12.05 17.51 8.77
N PRO A 126 -12.59 17.03 7.63
CA PRO A 126 -11.78 16.50 6.54
C PRO A 126 -10.93 17.58 5.88
N PHE A 127 -9.80 17.17 5.32
CA PHE A 127 -8.97 18.06 4.51
C PHE A 127 -9.73 18.48 3.24
N GLU A 128 -9.89 19.78 3.01
CA GLU A 128 -10.51 20.30 1.79
C GLU A 128 -9.46 20.87 0.83
N PHE A 129 -9.67 20.64 -0.46
CA PHE A 129 -8.92 21.26 -1.55
C PHE A 129 -9.86 21.72 -2.65
N ALA A 130 -9.48 22.76 -3.38
CA ALA A 130 -10.30 23.35 -4.43
C ALA A 130 -9.79 23.03 -5.82
N GLY A 131 -10.69 23.06 -6.80
CA GLY A 131 -10.35 22.95 -8.22
C GLY A 131 -11.36 23.68 -9.10
N LYS A 132 -10.97 24.03 -10.32
CA LYS A 132 -11.85 24.71 -11.27
C LYS A 132 -12.30 23.75 -12.37
N ARG A 133 -13.54 23.93 -12.84
CA ARG A 133 -14.06 23.17 -13.98
C ARG A 133 -13.11 23.30 -15.19
N GLY A 134 -12.75 22.17 -15.76
CA GLY A 134 -11.84 22.05 -16.90
C GLY A 134 -10.39 21.80 -16.51
N GLU A 135 -9.98 22.04 -15.26
CA GLU A 135 -8.62 21.74 -14.80
C GLU A 135 -8.35 20.25 -14.83
N LEU A 136 -7.10 19.90 -15.14
CA LEU A 136 -6.54 18.58 -14.93
C LEU A 136 -5.78 18.60 -13.59
N LEU A 137 -6.32 17.90 -12.60
CA LEU A 137 -5.78 17.82 -11.25
C LEU A 137 -4.85 16.62 -11.11
N ARG A 138 -3.64 16.82 -10.57
CA ARG A 138 -2.75 15.75 -10.11
C ARG A 138 -2.92 15.53 -8.60
N LEU A 139 -3.22 14.30 -8.23
CA LEU A 139 -3.22 13.85 -6.83
C LEU A 139 -2.01 12.96 -6.59
N ARG A 140 -1.15 13.33 -5.64
CA ARG A 140 -0.04 12.50 -5.16
C ARG A 140 -0.48 11.77 -3.90
N LEU A 141 -0.77 10.48 -4.02
CA LEU A 141 -1.23 9.64 -2.92
C LEU A 141 -0.04 8.91 -2.30
N ILE A 142 0.11 9.03 -0.99
CA ILE A 142 1.14 8.38 -0.18
C ILE A 142 0.42 7.58 0.91
N ASN A 143 0.66 6.28 1.01
CA ASN A 143 0.19 5.51 2.16
C ASN A 143 1.31 5.41 3.21
N ALA A 144 1.22 6.24 4.24
CA ALA A 144 2.14 6.28 5.37
C ALA A 144 1.64 5.46 6.57
N ALA A 145 0.48 4.81 6.43
CA ALA A 145 -0.13 4.01 7.46
C ALA A 145 0.76 2.83 7.88
N SER A 146 0.64 2.46 9.14
CA SER A 146 1.43 1.40 9.77
C SER A 146 0.96 0.00 9.36
N ALA A 147 -0.34 -0.20 9.14
CA ALA A 147 -0.90 -1.53 8.91
C ALA A 147 -2.09 -1.57 7.94
N THR A 148 -2.50 -0.43 7.37
CA THR A 148 -3.75 -0.34 6.59
C THR A 148 -3.53 -0.24 5.09
N ILE A 149 -4.19 -1.13 4.35
CA ILE A 149 -4.38 -1.01 2.89
C ILE A 149 -5.65 -0.22 2.64
N PHE A 150 -5.57 0.77 1.75
CA PHE A 150 -6.74 1.57 1.37
C PHE A 150 -7.19 1.29 -0.06
N ARG A 151 -8.51 1.35 -0.29
CA ARG A 151 -9.10 1.61 -1.61
C ARG A 151 -9.55 3.06 -1.69
N VAL A 152 -8.95 3.81 -2.60
CA VAL A 152 -9.16 5.24 -2.78
C VAL A 152 -10.01 5.52 -3.99
N ALA A 153 -11.07 6.31 -3.84
CA ALA A 153 -11.87 6.82 -4.95
C ALA A 153 -12.20 8.29 -4.73
N LEU A 154 -12.19 9.08 -5.81
CA LEU A 154 -12.79 10.40 -5.82
C LEU A 154 -14.18 10.28 -6.43
N VAL A 155 -15.21 10.38 -5.59
CA VAL A 155 -16.60 10.13 -6.01
C VAL A 155 -16.99 11.08 -7.15
N GLY A 156 -17.71 10.54 -8.13
CA GLY A 156 -18.12 11.27 -9.32
C GLY A 156 -17.01 11.54 -10.34
N HIS A 157 -15.81 10.96 -10.19
CA HIS A 157 -14.68 11.15 -11.11
C HIS A 157 -13.98 9.82 -11.46
N ARG A 158 -13.35 9.77 -12.63
CA ARG A 158 -12.41 8.68 -12.99
C ARG A 158 -10.98 9.07 -12.62
N LEU A 159 -10.19 8.06 -12.28
CA LEU A 159 -8.77 8.20 -11.98
C LEU A 159 -7.95 7.73 -13.19
N ARG A 160 -6.91 8.49 -13.54
CA ARG A 160 -5.90 8.08 -14.52
C ARG A 160 -4.54 8.01 -13.85
N LEU A 161 -4.10 6.81 -13.51
CA LEU A 161 -2.81 6.56 -12.89
C LEU A 161 -1.68 6.82 -13.89
N VAL A 162 -0.65 7.56 -13.47
CA VAL A 162 0.49 7.95 -14.34
C VAL A 162 1.87 7.72 -13.74
N GLN A 163 1.98 7.61 -12.41
CA GLN A 163 3.23 7.20 -11.76
C GLN A 163 2.98 6.27 -10.57
N VAL A 164 3.94 5.38 -10.30
CA VAL A 164 3.98 4.49 -9.14
C VAL A 164 5.37 4.60 -8.50
N ASP A 165 5.46 4.79 -7.19
CA ASP A 165 6.72 4.90 -6.44
C ASP A 165 7.73 5.91 -7.05
N GLY A 166 7.21 6.99 -7.64
CA GLY A 166 7.98 8.01 -8.36
C GLY A 166 8.39 7.64 -9.78
N GLN A 167 8.06 6.45 -10.27
CA GLN A 167 8.40 5.96 -11.61
C GLN A 167 7.23 6.17 -12.59
N PRO A 168 7.50 6.65 -13.82
CA PRO A 168 6.46 6.85 -14.84
C PRO A 168 5.98 5.51 -15.44
N ILE A 169 4.69 5.46 -15.76
CA ILE A 169 4.03 4.24 -16.23
C ILE A 169 3.17 4.51 -17.47
N GLU A 170 2.85 3.46 -18.23
CA GLU A 170 1.78 3.56 -19.22
C GLU A 170 0.47 3.93 -18.50
N PRO A 171 -0.21 5.03 -18.87
CA PRO A 171 -1.38 5.48 -18.12
C PRO A 171 -2.48 4.42 -18.04
N LEU A 172 -3.04 4.25 -16.85
CA LEU A 172 -4.11 3.29 -16.59
C LEU A 172 -5.31 4.00 -15.98
N GLU A 173 -6.48 3.82 -16.60
CA GLU A 173 -7.73 4.43 -16.12
C GLU A 173 -8.57 3.45 -15.29
N GLY A 174 -9.27 3.98 -14.30
CA GLY A 174 -10.16 3.21 -13.45
C GLY A 174 -11.00 4.09 -12.52
N ASN A 175 -11.72 3.44 -11.61
CA ASN A 175 -12.63 4.10 -10.67
C ASN A 175 -12.01 4.24 -9.27
N ALA A 176 -11.23 3.26 -8.86
CA ALA A 176 -10.63 3.22 -7.54
C ALA A 176 -9.17 2.73 -7.62
N LEU A 177 -8.35 3.15 -6.66
CA LEU A 177 -6.96 2.74 -6.52
C LEU A 177 -6.80 1.94 -5.22
N ARG A 178 -6.20 0.76 -5.29
CA ARG A 178 -5.72 0.03 -4.11
C ARG A 178 -4.27 0.42 -3.83
N ILE A 179 -3.98 0.85 -2.61
CA ILE A 179 -2.67 1.35 -2.19
C ILE A 179 -2.25 0.67 -0.87
N GLY A 180 -1.16 -0.09 -0.90
CA GLY A 180 -0.55 -0.70 0.28
C GLY A 180 0.39 0.25 1.02
N MET A 181 0.75 -0.09 2.27
CA MET A 181 1.68 0.69 3.09
C MET A 181 3.02 0.88 2.36
N GLY A 182 3.54 2.10 2.39
CA GLY A 182 4.78 2.47 1.71
C GLY A 182 4.66 2.70 0.20
N GLU A 183 3.56 2.30 -0.46
CA GLU A 183 3.36 2.58 -1.89
C GLU A 183 2.96 4.05 -2.12
N ARG A 184 3.34 4.60 -3.28
CA ARG A 184 2.92 5.94 -3.72
C ARG A 184 2.39 5.89 -5.14
N TYR A 185 1.35 6.67 -5.40
CA TYR A 185 0.70 6.73 -6.71
C TYR A 185 0.36 8.16 -7.07
N ASP A 186 0.67 8.55 -8.31
CA ASP A 186 0.21 9.82 -8.86
C ASP A 186 -0.92 9.55 -9.85
N VAL A 187 -2.09 10.12 -9.58
CA VAL A 187 -3.26 10.01 -10.45
C VAL A 187 -3.65 11.38 -10.98
N LEU A 188 -4.06 11.42 -12.24
CA LEU A 188 -4.66 12.58 -12.88
C LEU A 188 -6.19 12.44 -12.86
N VAL A 189 -6.87 13.54 -12.59
CA VAL A 189 -8.33 13.63 -12.53
C VAL A 189 -8.76 14.83 -13.38
N GLN A 190 -9.59 14.57 -14.39
CA GLN A 190 -10.22 15.63 -15.16
C GLN A 190 -11.37 16.23 -14.34
N LEU A 191 -11.34 17.55 -14.10
CA LEU A 191 -12.38 18.24 -13.34
C LEU A 191 -13.55 18.67 -14.23
N ASP A 192 -14.37 17.71 -14.67
CA ASP A 192 -15.50 17.93 -15.59
C ASP A 192 -16.88 17.85 -14.93
N ASN A 193 -16.95 17.57 -13.64
CA ASN A 193 -18.18 17.35 -12.88
C ASN A 193 -18.30 18.32 -11.67
N PRO A 194 -18.74 19.57 -11.88
CA PRO A 194 -18.79 20.59 -10.82
C PRO A 194 -19.65 20.18 -9.61
N GLY A 195 -19.11 20.37 -8.42
CA GLY A 195 -19.81 20.07 -7.17
C GLY A 195 -18.88 20.05 -5.96
N VAL A 196 -19.34 19.39 -4.90
CA VAL A 196 -18.54 19.09 -3.71
C VAL A 196 -18.47 17.58 -3.59
N TRP A 197 -17.28 17.02 -3.76
CA TRP A 197 -17.08 15.59 -3.94
C TRP A 197 -16.11 15.03 -2.90
N PRO A 198 -16.45 13.91 -2.27
CA PRO A 198 -15.54 13.28 -1.35
C PRO A 198 -14.47 12.46 -2.08
N LEU A 199 -13.23 12.59 -1.64
CA LEU A 199 -12.19 11.59 -1.84
C LEU A 199 -12.20 10.66 -0.63
N VAL A 200 -12.55 9.40 -0.89
CA VAL A 200 -12.74 8.36 0.12
C VAL A 200 -11.55 7.42 0.07
N ALA A 201 -10.87 7.23 1.19
CA ALA A 201 -9.90 6.15 1.39
C ALA A 201 -10.52 5.11 2.32
N TRP A 202 -11.01 4.01 1.75
CA TRP A 202 -11.68 2.93 2.48
C TRP A 202 -10.65 1.93 3.01
N ALA A 203 -10.63 1.68 4.31
CA ALA A 203 -9.73 0.69 4.89
C ALA A 203 -10.22 -0.72 4.57
N GLU A 204 -9.44 -1.48 3.79
CA GLU A 204 -9.82 -2.82 3.31
C GLU A 204 -10.19 -3.76 4.45
N GLY A 205 -11.23 -4.58 4.25
CA GLY A 205 -11.66 -5.57 5.24
C GLY A 205 -12.38 -4.97 6.45
N THR A 206 -12.66 -3.67 6.44
CA THR A 206 -13.40 -2.94 7.48
C THR A 206 -14.61 -2.20 6.91
N ASN A 207 -15.30 -1.44 7.76
CA ASN A 207 -16.33 -0.46 7.39
C ASN A 207 -15.92 0.99 7.65
N ALA A 208 -14.63 1.25 7.81
CA ALA A 208 -14.08 2.55 8.17
C ALA A 208 -13.40 3.23 6.98
N THR A 209 -13.29 4.56 7.06
CA THR A 209 -12.72 5.36 5.98
C THR A 209 -12.03 6.62 6.50
N ALA A 210 -11.06 7.11 5.74
CA ALA A 210 -10.56 8.48 5.82
C ALA A 210 -11.14 9.32 4.66
N LEU A 211 -11.26 10.62 4.87
CA LEU A 211 -11.98 11.52 3.97
C LEU A 211 -11.18 12.80 3.67
N ALA A 212 -11.15 13.17 2.39
CA ALA A 212 -10.82 14.51 1.94
C ALA A 212 -11.94 15.04 1.02
N VAL A 213 -11.94 16.33 0.72
CA VAL A 213 -13.03 17.00 0.01
C VAL A 213 -12.48 17.80 -1.16
N LEU A 214 -12.90 17.45 -2.38
CA LEU A 214 -12.75 18.31 -3.53
C LEU A 214 -13.94 19.27 -3.60
N ARG A 215 -13.66 20.57 -3.58
CA ARG A 215 -14.66 21.62 -3.77
C ARG A 215 -14.40 22.38 -5.06
N TYR A 216 -15.34 22.31 -5.99
CA TYR A 216 -15.24 23.13 -7.19
C TYR A 216 -15.42 24.62 -6.85
N GLU A 217 -14.61 25.48 -7.48
CA GLU A 217 -14.76 26.92 -7.36
C GLU A 217 -16.18 27.34 -7.78
N GLY A 218 -16.85 28.11 -6.92
CA GLY A 218 -18.25 28.52 -7.12
C GLY A 218 -19.30 27.50 -6.67
N SER A 219 -18.91 26.29 -6.24
CA SER A 219 -19.82 25.33 -5.62
C SER A 219 -19.99 25.60 -4.12
N GLY A 220 -21.22 25.95 -3.72
CA GLY A 220 -21.63 26.01 -2.32
C GLY A 220 -22.19 24.67 -1.83
N GLY A 221 -22.38 24.56 -0.51
CA GLY A 221 -23.03 23.42 0.13
C GLY A 221 -22.09 22.54 0.97
N SER A 222 -22.68 21.74 1.85
CA SER A 222 -22.00 20.72 2.63
C SER A 222 -21.92 19.41 1.86
N LEU A 223 -20.88 18.63 2.12
CA LEU A 223 -20.87 17.22 1.70
C LEU A 223 -22.06 16.50 2.29
N SER A 224 -22.67 15.62 1.50
CA SER A 224 -23.55 14.60 2.05
C SER A 224 -22.71 13.64 2.92
N PRO A 225 -23.20 13.25 4.12
CA PRO A 225 -22.52 12.27 4.93
C PRO A 225 -22.31 10.96 4.15
N ILE A 226 -21.11 10.39 4.24
CA ILE A 226 -20.83 9.08 3.63
C ILE A 226 -21.31 8.01 4.60
N THR A 227 -22.56 7.59 4.41
CA THR A 227 -23.20 6.56 5.23
C THR A 227 -23.07 5.16 4.63
N THR A 228 -22.68 5.06 3.36
CA THR A 228 -22.51 3.80 2.64
C THR A 228 -21.23 3.82 1.83
N ARG A 229 -20.72 2.62 1.53
CA ARG A 229 -19.55 2.42 0.67
C ARG A 229 -19.82 2.98 -0.73
N PRO A 230 -18.99 3.91 -1.25
CA PRO A 230 -19.15 4.44 -2.60
C PRO A 230 -19.12 3.37 -3.68
N ALA A 231 -19.95 3.53 -4.72
CA ALA A 231 -20.06 2.56 -5.81
C ALA A 231 -18.77 2.46 -6.64
N GLU A 232 -18.00 3.54 -6.73
CA GLU A 232 -16.72 3.61 -7.44
C GLU A 232 -15.70 2.60 -6.89
N LEU A 233 -15.77 2.27 -5.59
CA LEU A 233 -14.89 1.28 -4.96
C LEU A 233 -15.15 -0.16 -5.42
N ALA A 234 -16.28 -0.41 -6.11
CA ALA A 234 -16.61 -1.68 -6.74
C ALA A 234 -16.36 -1.66 -8.27
N GLY A 235 -15.91 -0.52 -8.82
CA GLY A 235 -15.61 -0.37 -10.25
C GLY A 235 -14.23 -0.93 -10.63
N GLU A 236 -13.67 -0.41 -11.72
CA GLU A 236 -12.35 -0.82 -12.20
C GLU A 236 -11.26 -0.44 -11.19
N LEU A 237 -10.64 -1.44 -10.58
CA LEU A 237 -9.60 -1.25 -9.57
C LEU A 237 -8.22 -1.14 -10.21
N LEU A 238 -7.57 0.00 -9.95
CA LEU A 238 -6.16 0.25 -10.21
C LEU A 238 -5.34 -0.35 -9.07
N HIS A 239 -4.28 -1.09 -9.40
CA HIS A 239 -3.37 -1.66 -8.41
C HIS A 239 -2.01 -1.97 -9.03
N GLY A 240 -0.97 -2.06 -8.21
CA GLY A 240 0.43 -2.16 -8.63
C GLY A 240 0.76 -3.24 -9.66
N LEU A 241 0.11 -4.40 -9.57
CA LEU A 241 0.39 -5.54 -10.46
C LEU A 241 -0.16 -5.40 -11.90
N ARG A 242 -1.01 -4.41 -12.17
CA ARG A 242 -1.53 -4.12 -13.53
C ARG A 242 -0.65 -3.17 -14.32
N VAL A 243 0.38 -2.62 -13.69
CA VAL A 243 1.08 -1.45 -14.19
C VAL A 243 2.27 -1.83 -15.06
N ARG A 244 2.41 -1.14 -16.19
CA ARG A 244 3.49 -1.33 -17.15
C ARG A 244 4.38 -0.11 -17.18
N SER A 245 5.68 -0.33 -17.40
CA SER A 245 6.66 0.75 -17.51
C SER A 245 6.32 1.69 -18.69
N ALA A 246 6.39 3.01 -18.48
CA ALA A 246 6.38 3.98 -19.58
C ALA A 246 7.68 3.97 -20.38
N ASN A 247 8.77 3.52 -19.76
CA ASN A 247 10.06 3.41 -20.41
C ASN A 247 10.03 2.24 -21.41
N THR A 248 10.47 2.51 -22.63
CA THR A 248 10.48 1.59 -23.77
C THR A 248 11.68 0.65 -23.79
N ASP A 249 12.54 0.68 -22.77
CA ASP A 249 13.72 -0.20 -22.72
C ASP A 249 13.26 -1.66 -22.67
N SER A 250 13.37 -2.32 -23.82
CA SER A 250 12.82 -3.65 -24.08
C SER A 250 13.87 -4.74 -23.95
N ALA A 251 15.05 -4.43 -23.42
CA ALA A 251 16.12 -5.41 -23.25
C ALA A 251 15.62 -6.56 -22.35
N PRO A 252 15.70 -7.82 -22.80
CA PRO A 252 15.33 -8.96 -21.98
C PRO A 252 16.15 -8.98 -20.69
N PHE A 253 15.49 -9.14 -19.55
CA PHE A 253 16.16 -9.34 -18.28
C PHE A 253 16.42 -10.83 -18.07
N THR A 254 17.69 -11.23 -18.06
CA THR A 254 18.13 -12.58 -17.70
C THR A 254 18.83 -12.52 -16.35
N PRO A 255 18.30 -13.11 -15.28
CA PRO A 255 18.94 -13.07 -13.98
C PRO A 255 20.24 -13.89 -13.99
N ASP A 256 21.28 -13.36 -13.35
CA ASP A 256 22.49 -14.11 -12.99
C ASP A 256 22.28 -14.92 -11.70
N LEU A 257 21.33 -14.48 -10.87
CA LEU A 257 20.90 -15.12 -9.63
C LEU A 257 19.38 -15.09 -9.51
N GLU A 258 18.76 -16.26 -9.36
CA GLU A 258 17.33 -16.38 -9.09
C GLU A 258 17.14 -17.06 -7.72
N LEU A 259 16.42 -16.40 -6.81
CA LEU A 259 16.18 -16.88 -5.45
C LEU A 259 14.68 -16.97 -5.17
N PRO A 260 14.16 -18.11 -4.69
CA PRO A 260 12.87 -18.11 -4.00
C PRO A 260 13.02 -17.35 -2.69
N VAL A 261 12.01 -16.54 -2.39
CA VAL A 261 11.93 -15.76 -1.14
C VAL A 261 10.56 -16.04 -0.54
N ILE A 262 10.55 -16.84 0.52
CA ILE A 262 9.32 -17.38 1.10
C ILE A 262 8.87 -16.48 2.25
N LEU A 263 7.74 -15.79 2.08
CA LEU A 263 7.10 -15.02 3.14
C LEU A 263 6.22 -15.98 3.95
N SER A 264 6.51 -16.09 5.24
CA SER A 264 5.85 -17.04 6.15
C SER A 264 5.61 -16.40 7.52
N GLY A 265 4.84 -17.08 8.36
CA GLY A 265 4.48 -16.59 9.69
C GLY A 265 3.00 -16.76 9.95
N GLY A 266 2.50 -16.09 10.98
CA GLY A 266 1.06 -16.02 11.19
C GLY A 266 0.67 -15.56 12.60
N MET A 267 -0.65 -15.38 12.73
CA MET A 267 -1.29 -14.80 13.92
C MET A 267 -1.05 -15.58 15.23
N GLY A 268 -0.75 -16.89 15.13
CA GLY A 268 -0.64 -17.76 16.30
C GLY A 268 0.56 -17.48 17.21
N GLN A 269 1.69 -16.98 16.71
CA GLN A 269 2.76 -16.42 17.55
C GLN A 269 3.01 -14.95 17.23
N TYR A 270 2.31 -14.45 16.20
CA TYR A 270 2.51 -13.14 15.60
C TYR A 270 3.99 -12.86 15.28
N VAL A 271 4.63 -13.87 14.69
CA VAL A 271 5.99 -13.80 14.16
C VAL A 271 5.90 -13.97 12.66
N TRP A 272 6.61 -13.10 11.95
CA TRP A 272 6.62 -13.05 10.50
C TRP A 272 8.05 -13.19 10.01
N THR A 273 8.25 -13.94 8.93
CA THR A 273 9.57 -14.46 8.55
C THR A 273 9.79 -14.39 7.05
N ILE A 274 11.06 -14.36 6.67
CA ILE A 274 11.52 -14.53 5.29
C ILE A 274 12.46 -15.74 5.28
N ASP A 275 12.12 -16.76 4.49
CA ASP A 275 12.80 -18.06 4.43
C ASP A 275 12.89 -18.77 5.79
N GLY A 276 11.83 -18.63 6.60
CA GLY A 276 11.75 -19.23 7.94
C GLY A 276 12.62 -18.56 9.00
N GLN A 277 13.24 -17.42 8.67
CA GLN A 277 14.08 -16.66 9.60
C GLN A 277 13.43 -15.33 10.00
N ALA A 278 13.62 -14.93 11.25
CA ALA A 278 13.12 -13.68 11.82
C ALA A 278 14.28 -12.72 12.14
N TYR A 279 14.21 -11.48 11.65
CA TYR A 279 15.11 -10.40 12.07
C TYR A 279 14.96 -10.11 13.57
N PRO A 280 16.03 -9.74 14.31
CA PRO A 280 17.40 -9.46 13.87
C PRO A 280 18.32 -10.68 13.71
N ASN A 281 17.83 -11.89 13.97
CA ASN A 281 18.66 -13.10 13.95
C ASN A 281 18.71 -13.79 12.57
N ALA A 282 18.10 -13.19 11.55
CA ALA A 282 18.08 -13.74 10.20
C ALA A 282 19.40 -13.46 9.47
N GLU A 283 19.96 -14.49 8.84
CA GLU A 283 21.18 -14.38 8.04
C GLU A 283 20.97 -13.43 6.85
N PRO A 284 21.94 -12.56 6.50
CA PRO A 284 21.82 -11.72 5.32
C PRO A 284 21.69 -12.52 4.01
N ILE A 285 21.09 -11.91 3.00
CA ILE A 285 21.12 -12.41 1.62
C ILE A 285 22.32 -11.76 0.94
N HIS A 286 23.34 -12.56 0.61
CA HIS A 286 24.54 -12.05 -0.06
C HIS A 286 24.36 -12.05 -1.58
N VAL A 287 24.69 -10.93 -2.20
CA VAL A 287 24.65 -10.70 -3.65
C VAL A 287 25.96 -10.02 -4.07
N LYS A 288 26.51 -10.38 -5.22
CA LYS A 288 27.72 -9.74 -5.75
C LYS A 288 27.35 -8.46 -6.49
N LEU A 289 28.22 -7.45 -6.38
CA LEU A 289 28.09 -6.22 -7.16
C LEU A 289 27.97 -6.52 -8.67
N GLY A 290 26.96 -5.93 -9.30
CA GLY A 290 26.65 -6.07 -10.73
C GLY A 290 25.83 -7.32 -11.11
N GLN A 291 25.41 -8.15 -10.14
CA GLN A 291 24.51 -9.26 -10.47
C GLN A 291 23.09 -8.78 -10.78
N ARG A 292 22.51 -9.34 -11.84
CA ARG A 292 21.07 -9.25 -12.12
C ARG A 292 20.35 -10.29 -11.27
N VAL A 293 19.52 -9.83 -10.36
CA VAL A 293 18.84 -10.68 -9.38
C VAL A 293 17.36 -10.76 -9.69
N ARG A 294 16.81 -11.98 -9.64
CA ARG A 294 15.38 -12.23 -9.60
C ARG A 294 15.00 -12.81 -8.24
N PHE A 295 14.10 -12.14 -7.54
CA PHE A 295 13.40 -12.74 -6.40
C PHE A 295 12.04 -13.26 -6.84
N ARG A 296 11.76 -14.51 -6.49
CA ARG A 296 10.41 -15.10 -6.58
C ARG A 296 9.78 -15.03 -5.20
N LEU A 297 9.04 -13.94 -4.96
CA LEU A 297 8.41 -13.65 -3.68
C LEU A 297 7.14 -14.51 -3.55
N GLN A 298 7.17 -15.47 -2.63
CA GLN A 298 6.09 -16.42 -2.41
C GLN A 298 5.39 -16.10 -1.10
N ASN A 299 4.20 -15.55 -1.17
CA ASN A 299 3.39 -15.32 0.02
C ASN A 299 2.66 -16.61 0.41
N MET A 300 3.17 -17.30 1.42
CA MET A 300 2.58 -18.54 1.96
C MET A 300 1.61 -18.26 3.12
N THR A 301 1.26 -17.00 3.35
CA THR A 301 0.40 -16.56 4.46
C THR A 301 -0.98 -16.16 3.95
N MET A 302 -1.89 -15.96 4.90
CA MET A 302 -3.23 -15.44 4.63
C MET A 302 -3.30 -13.90 4.68
N MET A 303 -2.18 -13.21 4.92
CA MET A 303 -2.10 -11.76 4.99
C MET A 303 -1.37 -11.18 3.79
N PRO A 304 -1.78 -10.02 3.27
CA PRO A 304 -1.04 -9.31 2.24
C PRO A 304 0.23 -8.68 2.83
N HIS A 305 1.31 -8.67 2.05
CA HIS A 305 2.61 -8.10 2.47
C HIS A 305 3.11 -7.08 1.43
N PRO A 306 3.20 -5.78 1.76
CA PRO A 306 3.91 -4.81 0.93
C PRO A 306 5.42 -4.95 1.12
N MET A 307 6.10 -5.68 0.25
CA MET A 307 7.55 -5.90 0.33
C MET A 307 8.33 -4.74 -0.28
N HIS A 308 9.20 -4.12 0.52
CA HIS A 308 10.01 -2.97 0.15
C HIS A 308 11.50 -3.31 0.14
N LEU A 309 12.23 -2.86 -0.88
CA LEU A 309 13.68 -3.01 -1.00
C LEU A 309 14.35 -1.63 -0.95
N HIS A 310 15.25 -1.44 0.02
CA HIS A 310 16.02 -0.22 0.13
C HIS A 310 17.11 -0.13 -0.94
N GLY A 311 17.49 1.09 -1.29
CA GLY A 311 18.63 1.38 -2.16
C GLY A 311 18.43 1.10 -3.66
N HIS A 312 17.31 0.47 -4.05
CA HIS A 312 17.07 0.01 -5.41
C HIS A 312 15.61 0.22 -5.81
N PHE A 313 15.40 0.38 -7.13
CA PHE A 313 14.11 0.06 -7.73
C PHE A 313 14.20 -1.35 -8.34
N PHE A 314 13.08 -2.05 -8.35
CA PHE A 314 12.93 -3.35 -8.98
C PHE A 314 11.77 -3.34 -9.97
N ARG A 315 11.84 -4.19 -10.98
CA ARG A 315 10.78 -4.40 -11.96
C ARG A 315 9.84 -5.51 -11.48
N VAL A 316 8.54 -5.25 -11.43
CA VAL A 316 7.54 -6.24 -10.99
C VAL A 316 6.97 -7.04 -12.17
N GLY A 317 6.89 -8.37 -12.03
CA GLY A 317 6.24 -9.27 -13.01
C GLY A 317 7.18 -9.77 -14.11
N GLN A 318 6.65 -10.00 -15.32
CA GLN A 318 7.41 -10.51 -16.46
C GLN A 318 8.14 -9.36 -17.17
N SER A 319 9.46 -9.27 -16.97
CA SER A 319 10.34 -8.39 -17.75
C SER A 319 10.18 -8.61 -19.26
N PRO A 320 10.30 -7.56 -20.11
CA PRO A 320 10.77 -6.22 -19.76
C PRO A 320 9.64 -5.22 -19.39
N GLN A 321 8.37 -5.62 -19.45
CA GLN A 321 7.24 -4.66 -19.48
C GLN A 321 6.75 -4.22 -18.10
N GLY A 322 7.18 -4.90 -17.03
CA GLY A 322 6.83 -4.53 -15.66
C GLY A 322 7.26 -3.10 -15.31
N ALA A 323 6.50 -2.43 -14.46
CA ALA A 323 6.89 -1.14 -13.92
C ALA A 323 8.05 -1.25 -12.92
N LEU A 324 8.95 -0.26 -12.92
CA LEU A 324 9.92 -0.07 -11.86
C LEU A 324 9.23 0.50 -10.62
N ARG A 325 9.50 -0.10 -9.46
CA ARG A 325 8.91 0.25 -8.16
C ARG A 325 9.93 -0.01 -7.06
N ASP A 326 9.64 0.44 -5.84
CA ASP A 326 10.46 0.05 -4.68
C ASP A 326 9.66 -0.72 -3.64
N THR A 327 8.34 -0.77 -3.77
CA THR A 327 7.45 -1.53 -2.88
C THR A 327 6.50 -2.39 -3.70
N VAL A 328 6.20 -3.61 -3.24
CA VAL A 328 5.19 -4.47 -3.87
C VAL A 328 4.27 -5.20 -2.92
N LEU A 329 2.97 -4.91 -3.06
CA LEU A 329 1.91 -5.61 -2.36
C LEU A 329 1.68 -6.99 -2.96
N ILE A 330 1.88 -8.01 -2.14
CA ILE A 330 1.73 -9.42 -2.51
C ILE A 330 0.56 -9.99 -1.73
N ASP A 331 -0.52 -10.34 -2.43
CA ASP A 331 -1.74 -10.84 -1.80
C ASP A 331 -1.56 -12.28 -1.27
N PRO A 332 -2.48 -12.77 -0.42
CA PRO A 332 -2.41 -14.11 0.14
C PRO A 332 -2.24 -15.21 -0.91
N MET A 333 -1.39 -16.19 -0.61
CA MET A 333 -1.16 -17.36 -1.47
C MET A 333 -0.70 -17.02 -2.90
N GLN A 334 -0.12 -15.84 -3.09
CA GLN A 334 0.35 -15.35 -4.38
C GLN A 334 1.88 -15.47 -4.52
N GLU A 335 2.34 -15.70 -5.75
CA GLU A 335 3.74 -15.48 -6.13
C GLU A 335 3.87 -14.23 -7.01
N VAL A 336 4.87 -13.38 -6.70
CA VAL A 336 5.24 -12.20 -7.48
C VAL A 336 6.74 -12.23 -7.73
N MET A 337 7.16 -11.98 -8.97
CA MET A 337 8.57 -11.86 -9.32
C MET A 337 9.00 -10.39 -9.31
N ILE A 338 10.18 -10.13 -8.77
CA ILE A 338 10.85 -8.84 -8.90
C ILE A 338 12.27 -9.01 -9.46
N ASP A 339 12.62 -8.16 -10.43
CA ASP A 339 13.90 -8.15 -11.13
C ASP A 339 14.66 -6.86 -10.80
N TRP A 340 15.90 -6.95 -10.33
CA TRP A 340 16.72 -5.79 -9.98
C TRP A 340 18.21 -6.06 -10.23
N GLU A 341 19.00 -4.99 -10.29
CA GLU A 341 20.45 -5.07 -10.44
C GLU A 341 21.12 -4.66 -9.13
N ALA A 342 22.08 -5.44 -8.65
CA ALA A 342 22.83 -5.13 -7.45
C ALA A 342 23.96 -4.13 -7.78
N ASP A 343 23.60 -2.90 -8.12
CA ASP A 343 24.51 -1.86 -8.59
C ASP A 343 24.95 -0.88 -7.49
N ASN A 344 24.41 -1.02 -6.28
CA ASN A 344 24.62 -0.13 -5.16
C ASN A 344 25.24 -0.88 -3.96
N PRO A 345 26.59 -0.92 -3.81
CA PRO A 345 27.25 -1.71 -2.78
C PRO A 345 26.90 -1.22 -1.36
N GLY A 346 26.69 -2.16 -0.43
CA GLY A 346 26.30 -1.84 0.95
C GLY A 346 25.40 -2.90 1.59
N GLN A 347 24.80 -2.51 2.72
CA GLN A 347 23.80 -3.32 3.42
C GLN A 347 22.44 -2.63 3.30
N TRP A 348 21.46 -3.31 2.72
CA TRP A 348 20.14 -2.75 2.43
C TRP A 348 19.05 -3.57 3.10
N ALA A 349 18.09 -2.89 3.73
CA ALA A 349 16.93 -3.56 4.29
C ALA A 349 15.99 -4.05 3.17
N PHE A 350 15.52 -5.28 3.29
CA PHE A 350 14.42 -5.83 2.51
C PHE A 350 13.35 -6.34 3.48
N HIS A 351 12.19 -5.70 3.52
CA HIS A 351 11.22 -5.95 4.58
C HIS A 351 9.78 -5.72 4.15
N CYS A 352 8.85 -6.30 4.91
CA CYS A 352 7.44 -5.94 4.81
C CYS A 352 7.23 -4.53 5.36
N HIS A 353 6.46 -3.70 4.66
CA HIS A 353 6.09 -2.34 5.07
C HIS A 353 4.79 -2.33 5.91
N HIS A 354 4.28 -3.50 6.28
CA HIS A 354 3.37 -3.62 7.41
C HIS A 354 4.22 -3.52 8.69
N LEU A 355 4.13 -2.41 9.41
CA LEU A 355 5.02 -2.06 10.53
C LEU A 355 5.11 -3.18 11.57
N TYR A 356 3.96 -3.75 11.94
CA TYR A 356 3.89 -4.82 12.92
C TYR A 356 4.49 -6.14 12.43
N HIS A 357 4.53 -6.40 11.11
CA HIS A 357 5.21 -7.57 10.54
C HIS A 357 6.72 -7.35 10.49
N GLN A 358 7.16 -6.13 10.15
CA GLN A 358 8.56 -5.75 10.21
C GLN A 358 9.10 -5.92 11.64
N GLU A 359 8.42 -5.33 12.63
CA GLU A 359 8.86 -5.30 14.02
C GLU A 359 8.94 -6.70 14.66
N THR A 360 8.19 -7.65 14.11
CA THR A 360 8.14 -9.04 14.60
C THR A 360 8.87 -10.03 13.69
N GLY A 361 9.66 -9.53 12.73
CA GLY A 361 10.73 -10.30 12.11
C GLY A 361 10.75 -10.37 10.59
N MET A 362 9.75 -9.85 9.86
CA MET A 362 9.68 -9.95 8.39
C MET A 362 10.59 -8.92 7.71
N MET A 363 11.89 -9.07 7.95
CA MET A 363 12.97 -8.27 7.42
C MET A 363 14.19 -9.14 7.18
N ARG A 364 14.96 -8.81 6.15
CA ARG A 364 16.30 -9.35 5.87
C ARG A 364 17.23 -8.19 5.52
N ILE A 365 18.52 -8.39 5.78
CA ILE A 365 19.56 -7.54 5.21
C ILE A 365 20.00 -8.16 3.89
N ILE A 366 20.10 -7.34 2.85
CA ILE A 366 20.75 -7.67 1.59
C ILE A 366 22.15 -7.07 1.63
N GLU A 367 23.18 -7.90 1.46
CA GLU A 367 24.56 -7.43 1.38
C GLU A 367 25.05 -7.47 -0.06
N ILE A 368 25.53 -6.33 -0.55
CA ILE A 368 26.07 -6.16 -1.90
C ILE A 368 27.54 -5.79 -1.80
N GLY A 369 28.41 -6.68 -2.28
CA GLY A 369 29.86 -6.51 -2.26
C GLY A 369 30.59 -7.74 -2.78
#